data_AF-A0A5N6U4P1-F1
#
_entry.id   AF-A0A5N6U4P1-F1
#
_cell.length_a   1.000
_cell.length_b   1.000
_cell.length_c   1.000
_cell.angle_alpha   90.00
_cell.angle_beta   90.00
_cell.angle_gamma   90.00
#
_symmetry.space_group_name_H-M   'P 1'
#
loop_
_entity.id
_entity.type
_entity.pdbx_description
1 polymer ?
#
loop_
_entity_poly.entity_id
_entity_poly.type
_entity_poly.pdbx_seq_one_letter_code
_entity_poly.pdbx_strand_id
1 'polypeptide(L)'
;MKTTTFLVALGAAAASASWAPVHHHKRAESCGQYDTIELGAFKLYNNMWGKDSGSGSQCVGLDSGPNSSDIAWHATWSWSGGEGKVKSYPNVESRPTNKKVSDLKTINTSWKWSYNGQDIVGDVAYDIFTAPTAGGDAAYEIMIWTAALGGAGPISETGKEVDTPTIGGQQWKLFKGTNAATTVFSFVAPTELQDYSGNLAEFFNYLTSKQSFPADQYFLSIGAGTEPFSGQNAVFTTTSYTLSY
;
A
#
# COMPACT_ATOMS: atom_id res chain seq x y z
N MET A 1 16.78 -43.35 -76.84
CA MET A 1 17.86 -43.00 -75.89
C MET A 1 17.59 -41.60 -75.36
N LYS A 2 17.39 -41.47 -74.04
CA LYS A 2 17.49 -40.22 -73.23
C LYS A 2 16.37 -39.18 -73.52
N THR A 3 15.67 -38.56 -72.57
CA THR A 3 15.85 -38.40 -71.12
C THR A 3 14.51 -37.92 -70.53
N THR A 4 14.16 -38.44 -69.36
CA THR A 4 13.05 -38.01 -68.50
C THR A 4 13.40 -36.68 -67.83
N THR A 5 12.47 -35.73 -67.78
CA THR A 5 12.55 -34.56 -66.88
C THR A 5 11.32 -34.55 -65.99
N PHE A 6 11.50 -34.98 -64.74
CA PHE A 6 10.54 -34.77 -63.66
C PHE A 6 10.63 -33.32 -63.20
N LEU A 7 9.51 -32.58 -63.26
CA LEU A 7 9.35 -31.34 -62.50
C LEU A 7 8.83 -31.69 -61.10
N VAL A 8 9.70 -31.51 -60.09
CA VAL A 8 9.31 -31.49 -58.69
C VAL A 8 8.95 -30.05 -58.33
N ALA A 9 7.66 -29.79 -58.08
CA ALA A 9 7.22 -28.52 -57.54
C ALA A 9 7.43 -28.54 -56.01
N LEU A 10 8.48 -27.88 -55.52
CA LEU A 10 8.61 -27.55 -54.09
C LEU A 10 7.62 -26.41 -53.77
N GLY A 11 6.49 -26.75 -53.15
CA GLY A 11 5.66 -25.76 -52.47
C GLY A 11 6.31 -25.36 -51.15
N ALA A 12 6.92 -24.18 -51.11
CA ALA A 12 7.39 -23.58 -49.86
C ALA A 12 6.16 -23.15 -49.03
N ALA A 13 5.84 -23.91 -47.97
CA ALA A 13 4.90 -23.47 -46.96
C ALA A 13 5.56 -22.35 -46.14
N ALA A 14 5.25 -21.10 -46.46
CA ALA A 14 5.58 -19.96 -45.61
C ALA A 14 4.70 -20.05 -44.35
N ALA A 15 5.25 -20.58 -43.26
CA ALA A 15 4.65 -20.45 -41.95
C ALA A 15 4.74 -18.98 -41.53
N SER A 16 3.68 -18.21 -41.76
CA SER A 16 3.53 -16.88 -41.20
C SER A 16 3.36 -17.02 -39.68
N ALA A 17 4.44 -16.87 -38.92
CA ALA A 17 4.36 -16.63 -37.49
C ALA A 17 3.74 -15.26 -37.30
N SER A 18 2.41 -15.21 -37.14
CA SER A 18 1.72 -14.00 -36.70
C SER A 18 2.17 -13.72 -35.27
N TRP A 19 3.10 -12.79 -35.12
CA TRP A 19 3.33 -12.12 -33.84
C TRP A 19 2.05 -11.35 -33.52
N ALA A 20 1.17 -11.98 -32.75
CA ALA A 20 0.09 -11.24 -32.10
C ALA A 20 0.77 -10.27 -31.13
N PRO A 21 0.59 -8.94 -31.25
CA PRO A 21 1.00 -8.04 -30.21
C PRO A 21 0.28 -8.50 -28.93
N VAL A 22 1.05 -8.84 -27.90
CA VAL A 22 0.50 -9.01 -26.56
C VAL A 22 -0.02 -7.64 -26.17
N HIS A 23 -1.32 -7.40 -26.40
CA HIS A 23 -2.01 -6.28 -25.81
C HIS A 23 -2.03 -6.56 -24.30
N HIS A 24 -0.98 -6.13 -23.61
CA HIS A 24 -1.15 -5.74 -22.21
C HIS A 24 -2.19 -4.63 -22.23
N HIS A 25 -3.45 -4.99 -22.05
CA HIS A 25 -4.47 -4.04 -21.66
C HIS A 25 -3.97 -3.44 -20.34
N LYS A 26 -3.24 -2.33 -20.40
CA LYS A 26 -3.12 -1.44 -19.25
C LYS A 26 -4.56 -1.18 -18.85
N ARG A 27 -4.96 -1.72 -17.70
CA ARG A 27 -6.28 -1.41 -17.15
C ARG A 27 -6.35 0.11 -17.02
N ALA A 28 -7.51 0.69 -17.31
CA ALA A 28 -7.67 2.13 -17.21
C ALA A 28 -7.26 2.61 -15.81
N GLU A 29 -6.39 3.61 -15.77
CA GLU A 29 -6.00 4.32 -14.55
C GLU A 29 -7.23 5.01 -13.95
N SER A 30 -7.33 5.06 -12.62
CA SER A 30 -8.34 5.82 -11.91
C SER A 30 -7.71 7.03 -11.25
N CYS A 31 -8.12 8.22 -11.67
CA CYS A 31 -7.47 9.50 -11.31
C CYS A 31 -8.39 10.46 -10.54
N GLY A 32 -9.66 10.08 -10.30
CA GLY A 32 -10.56 10.87 -9.47
C GLY A 32 -10.14 10.85 -8.00
N GLN A 33 -10.47 11.91 -7.27
CA GLN A 33 -10.05 12.10 -5.87
C GLN A 33 -10.41 10.93 -4.95
N TYR A 34 -11.63 10.41 -5.11
CA TYR A 34 -12.15 9.30 -4.33
C TYR A 34 -12.53 8.11 -5.21
N ASP A 35 -11.86 7.98 -6.35
CA ASP A 35 -12.01 6.81 -7.20
C ASP A 35 -11.56 5.54 -6.46
N THR A 36 -12.24 4.44 -6.76
CA THR A 36 -11.96 3.14 -6.15
C THR A 36 -12.06 2.01 -7.17
N ILE A 37 -11.29 0.94 -6.94
CA ILE A 37 -11.38 -0.33 -7.67
C ILE A 37 -11.69 -1.44 -6.67
N GLU A 38 -12.81 -2.14 -6.85
CA GLU A 38 -13.22 -3.26 -5.99
C GLU A 38 -12.36 -4.50 -6.25
N LEU A 39 -11.86 -5.13 -5.18
CA LEU A 39 -10.90 -6.24 -5.22
C LEU A 39 -11.33 -7.43 -4.34
N GLY A 40 -12.57 -7.88 -4.48
CA GLY A 40 -13.13 -8.95 -3.64
C GLY A 40 -13.24 -8.52 -2.18
N ALA A 41 -12.38 -9.07 -1.30
CA ALA A 41 -12.33 -8.71 0.11
C ALA A 41 -11.58 -7.39 0.39
N PHE A 42 -11.02 -6.78 -0.67
CA PHE A 42 -10.26 -5.55 -0.60
C PHE A 42 -10.87 -4.49 -1.50
N LYS A 43 -10.42 -3.25 -1.32
CA LYS A 43 -10.65 -2.15 -2.25
C LYS A 43 -9.38 -1.32 -2.40
N LEU A 44 -9.04 -0.97 -3.63
CA LEU A 44 -7.97 -0.02 -3.94
C LEU A 44 -8.58 1.37 -4.03
N TYR A 45 -8.07 2.31 -3.24
CA TYR A 45 -8.49 3.71 -3.25
C TYR A 45 -7.42 4.60 -3.86
N ASN A 46 -7.84 5.66 -4.57
CA ASN A 46 -6.93 6.76 -4.92
C ASN A 46 -6.74 7.72 -3.73
N ASN A 47 -7.83 7.99 -3.00
CA ASN A 47 -7.87 8.70 -1.71
C ASN A 47 -6.99 9.97 -1.63
N MET A 48 -7.24 10.94 -2.50
CA MET A 48 -6.55 12.25 -2.46
C MET A 48 -7.21 13.21 -1.47
N TRP A 49 -7.36 12.80 -0.20
CA TRP A 49 -8.05 13.56 0.84
C TRP A 49 -7.39 14.92 1.14
N GLY A 50 -6.07 15.01 1.00
CA GLY A 50 -5.26 16.19 1.32
C GLY A 50 -4.85 17.04 0.12
N LYS A 51 -5.38 16.76 -1.08
CA LYS A 51 -4.95 17.43 -2.33
C LYS A 51 -5.00 18.95 -2.29
N ASP A 52 -5.95 19.52 -1.54
CA ASP A 52 -6.17 20.97 -1.47
C ASP A 52 -5.10 21.68 -0.64
N SER A 53 -4.24 20.94 0.07
CA SER A 53 -3.06 21.50 0.74
C SER A 53 -1.89 21.79 -0.20
N GLY A 54 -1.97 21.40 -1.48
CA GLY A 54 -0.91 21.64 -2.46
C GLY A 54 -1.43 21.64 -3.90
N SER A 55 -0.56 21.29 -4.84
CA SER A 55 -0.87 21.25 -6.28
C SER A 55 -0.22 20.05 -6.93
N GLY A 56 -0.97 19.36 -7.78
CA GLY A 56 -0.52 18.11 -8.38
C GLY A 56 -1.65 17.23 -8.89
N SER A 57 -1.29 15.99 -9.20
CA SER A 57 -2.21 14.97 -9.69
C SER A 57 -1.73 13.58 -9.26
N GLN A 58 -2.68 12.66 -9.14
CA GLN A 58 -2.40 11.26 -8.86
C GLN A 58 -3.43 10.34 -9.52
N CYS A 59 -2.95 9.18 -9.96
CA CYS A 59 -3.76 8.08 -10.45
C CYS A 59 -3.34 6.77 -9.78
N VAL A 60 -4.26 5.81 -9.71
CA VAL A 60 -4.01 4.43 -9.31
C VAL A 60 -4.41 3.46 -10.40
N GLY A 61 -3.71 2.33 -10.48
CA GLY A 61 -3.99 1.26 -11.43
C GLY A 61 -3.82 -0.11 -10.78
N LEU A 62 -4.65 -1.07 -11.21
CA LEU A 62 -4.53 -2.47 -10.81
C LEU A 62 -3.75 -3.25 -11.87
N ASP A 63 -2.71 -3.97 -11.43
CA ASP A 63 -1.86 -4.79 -12.30
C ASP A 63 -2.24 -6.28 -12.24
N SER A 64 -2.79 -6.74 -11.12
CA SER A 64 -3.29 -8.11 -10.97
C SER A 64 -4.73 -8.28 -11.47
N GLY A 65 -5.23 -9.53 -11.43
CA GLY A 65 -6.67 -9.80 -11.57
C GLY A 65 -7.49 -9.10 -10.48
N PRO A 66 -8.77 -8.74 -10.72
CA PRO A 66 -9.58 -8.00 -9.74
C PRO A 66 -9.90 -8.83 -8.49
N ASN A 67 -9.78 -10.15 -8.53
CA ASN A 67 -10.01 -11.03 -7.37
C ASN A 67 -8.76 -11.85 -7.03
N SER A 68 -7.57 -11.30 -7.32
CA SER A 68 -6.31 -11.98 -7.03
C SER A 68 -6.10 -12.09 -5.52
N SER A 69 -5.69 -13.25 -5.03
CA SER A 69 -5.25 -13.41 -3.64
C SER A 69 -3.91 -12.73 -3.36
N ASP A 70 -3.14 -12.44 -4.42
CA ASP A 70 -1.90 -11.67 -4.40
C ASP A 70 -2.08 -10.43 -5.26
N ILE A 71 -2.23 -9.27 -4.61
CA ILE A 71 -2.65 -8.02 -5.24
C ILE A 71 -1.42 -7.27 -5.74
N ALA A 72 -1.41 -6.93 -7.02
CA ALA A 72 -0.40 -6.06 -7.63
C ALA A 72 -1.09 -4.79 -8.15
N TRP A 73 -0.52 -3.63 -7.83
CA TRP A 73 -1.08 -2.32 -8.16
C TRP A 73 -0.01 -1.24 -8.13
N HIS A 74 -0.34 -0.08 -8.69
CA HIS A 74 0.55 1.09 -8.66
C HIS A 74 -0.21 2.39 -8.42
N ALA A 75 0.53 3.40 -7.94
CA ALA A 75 0.12 4.79 -7.95
C ALA A 75 1.17 5.62 -8.72
N THR A 76 0.70 6.53 -9.55
CA THR A 76 1.54 7.55 -10.17
C THR A 76 1.13 8.91 -9.67
N TRP A 77 2.08 9.77 -9.31
CA TRP A 77 1.75 11.10 -8.80
C TRP A 77 2.86 12.13 -9.00
N SER A 78 2.46 13.39 -8.88
CA SER A 78 3.35 14.53 -8.70
C SER A 78 2.65 15.53 -7.80
N TRP A 79 3.31 15.95 -6.73
CA TRP A 79 2.75 16.82 -5.71
C TRP A 79 3.77 17.88 -5.29
N SER A 80 3.29 19.11 -5.12
CA SER A 80 4.10 20.26 -4.70
C SER A 80 3.30 21.19 -3.76
N GLY A 81 4.02 22.00 -2.99
CA GLY A 81 3.45 22.91 -1.97
C GLY A 81 2.87 22.17 -0.75
N GLY A 82 2.55 22.93 0.30
CA GLY A 82 1.98 22.36 1.52
C GLY A 82 2.99 21.50 2.27
N GLU A 83 4.15 22.08 2.58
CA GLU A 83 5.25 21.44 3.28
C GLU A 83 4.76 20.78 4.58
N GLY A 84 5.11 19.50 4.78
CA GLY A 84 4.67 18.73 5.93
C GLY A 84 3.18 18.37 5.95
N LYS A 85 2.45 18.53 4.83
CA LYS A 85 1.06 18.09 4.66
C LYS A 85 0.95 16.96 3.65
N VAL A 86 0.41 15.83 4.09
CA VAL A 86 0.06 14.69 3.22
C VAL A 86 -0.99 15.12 2.19
N LYS A 87 -0.84 14.65 0.95
CA LYS A 87 -1.77 14.95 -0.16
C LYS A 87 -2.80 13.85 -0.40
N SER A 88 -2.47 12.61 -0.10
CA SER A 88 -3.28 11.45 -0.40
C SER A 88 -2.82 10.24 0.41
N TYR A 89 -3.61 9.17 0.36
CA TYR A 89 -3.17 7.85 0.80
C TYR A 89 -3.73 6.77 -0.14
N PRO A 90 -3.20 6.65 -1.37
CA PRO A 90 -3.57 5.55 -2.24
C PRO A 90 -3.19 4.23 -1.56
N ASN A 91 -4.17 3.36 -1.37
CA ASN A 91 -4.00 2.15 -0.57
C ASN A 91 -4.91 1.01 -1.02
N VAL A 92 -4.47 -0.21 -0.75
CA VAL A 92 -5.35 -1.38 -0.72
C VAL A 92 -5.83 -1.57 0.71
N GLU A 93 -7.14 -1.55 0.91
CA GLU A 93 -7.78 -1.63 2.23
C GLU A 93 -8.65 -2.87 2.36
N SER A 94 -8.58 -3.52 3.51
CA SER A 94 -9.55 -4.52 3.98
C SER A 94 -10.31 -3.99 5.20
N ARG A 95 -11.54 -4.47 5.41
CA ARG A 95 -12.39 -4.08 6.55
C ARG A 95 -12.84 -5.31 7.33
N PRO A 96 -12.20 -5.63 8.47
CA PRO A 96 -12.60 -6.71 9.38
C PRO A 96 -13.87 -6.33 10.18
N THR A 97 -15.00 -6.13 9.49
CA THR A 97 -16.25 -5.64 10.09
C THR A 97 -16.66 -6.46 11.32
N ASN A 98 -16.99 -5.77 12.41
CA ASN A 98 -17.38 -6.35 13.70
C ASN A 98 -16.32 -7.24 14.38
N LYS A 99 -15.03 -7.15 13.98
CA LYS A 99 -13.94 -7.84 14.66
C LYS A 99 -13.27 -6.92 15.67
N LYS A 100 -13.09 -7.40 16.89
CA LYS A 100 -12.23 -6.74 17.88
C LYS A 100 -10.76 -7.06 17.61
N VAL A 101 -9.88 -6.21 18.11
CA VAL A 101 -8.44 -6.46 18.18
C VAL A 101 -8.17 -7.77 18.93
N SER A 102 -8.91 -8.05 20.00
CA SER A 102 -8.83 -9.32 20.73
C SER A 102 -9.21 -10.55 19.91
N ASP A 103 -10.00 -10.41 18.84
CA ASP A 103 -10.52 -11.53 18.05
C ASP A 103 -9.53 -12.00 17.00
N LEU A 104 -8.69 -11.09 16.47
CA LEU A 104 -7.71 -11.38 15.43
C LEU A 104 -6.34 -11.66 16.07
N LYS A 105 -6.11 -12.92 16.46
CA LYS A 105 -4.82 -13.34 17.06
C LYS A 105 -3.65 -13.31 16.06
N THR A 106 -3.98 -13.39 14.78
CA THR A 106 -3.02 -13.38 13.69
C THR A 106 -3.60 -12.53 12.56
N ILE A 107 -2.77 -11.64 12.03
CA ILE A 107 -3.04 -10.82 10.85
C ILE A 107 -1.78 -10.92 9.98
N ASN A 108 -1.70 -11.97 9.17
CA ASN A 108 -0.52 -12.24 8.36
C ASN A 108 -0.52 -11.37 7.11
N THR A 109 0.64 -10.79 6.79
CA THR A 109 0.84 -9.99 5.58
C THR A 109 2.19 -10.29 4.92
N SER A 110 2.22 -10.14 3.60
CA SER A 110 3.44 -10.02 2.79
C SER A 110 3.23 -8.86 1.84
N TRP A 111 4.21 -7.97 1.71
CA TRP A 111 4.13 -6.78 0.88
C TRP A 111 5.48 -6.48 0.24
N LYS A 112 5.50 -6.51 -1.10
CA LYS A 112 6.66 -6.17 -1.92
C LYS A 112 6.35 -4.93 -2.73
N TRP A 113 7.16 -3.91 -2.57
CA TRP A 113 6.96 -2.63 -3.24
C TRP A 113 8.28 -2.01 -3.72
N SER A 114 8.16 -1.07 -4.64
CA SER A 114 9.25 -0.22 -5.11
C SER A 114 8.74 1.20 -5.34
N TYR A 115 9.66 2.16 -5.29
CA TYR A 115 9.34 3.58 -5.48
C TYR A 115 10.39 4.23 -6.37
N ASN A 116 9.96 4.85 -7.46
CA ASN A 116 10.82 5.64 -8.34
C ASN A 116 10.28 7.05 -8.49
N GLY A 117 11.13 8.03 -8.72
CA GLY A 117 10.74 9.42 -8.95
C GLY A 117 11.84 10.40 -8.54
N GLN A 118 11.49 11.68 -8.47
CA GLN A 118 12.39 12.78 -8.12
C GLN A 118 11.91 13.45 -6.84
N ASP A 119 12.84 13.73 -5.92
CA ASP A 119 12.60 14.49 -4.68
C ASP A 119 11.39 13.99 -3.87
N ILE A 120 11.23 12.67 -3.80
CA ILE A 120 10.11 12.03 -3.10
C ILE A 120 10.25 12.27 -1.59
N VAL A 121 9.25 12.94 -1.02
CA VAL A 121 8.98 13.02 0.41
C VAL A 121 7.66 12.32 0.67
N GLY A 122 7.70 11.21 1.40
CA GLY A 122 6.57 10.33 1.61
C GLY A 122 6.92 9.15 2.50
N ASP A 123 5.90 8.42 2.93
CA ASP A 123 6.08 7.12 3.56
C ASP A 123 5.54 5.99 2.69
N VAL A 124 5.83 4.77 3.11
CA VAL A 124 5.13 3.56 2.70
C VAL A 124 4.71 2.87 3.97
N ALA A 125 3.41 2.68 4.17
CA ALA A 125 2.85 2.34 5.47
C ALA A 125 1.66 1.39 5.38
N TYR A 126 1.54 0.54 6.38
CA TYR A 126 0.23 0.07 6.82
C TYR A 126 -0.43 1.15 7.65
N ASP A 127 -1.74 1.28 7.54
CA ASP A 127 -2.55 2.23 8.31
C ASP A 127 -3.84 1.54 8.78
N ILE A 128 -4.04 1.51 10.11
CA ILE A 128 -5.05 0.69 10.76
C ILE A 128 -5.84 1.54 11.74
N PHE A 129 -7.12 1.74 11.45
CA PHE A 129 -8.02 2.47 12.34
C PHE A 129 -8.81 1.53 13.22
N THR A 130 -9.01 1.93 14.49
CA THR A 130 -9.85 1.21 15.44
C THR A 130 -10.76 2.16 16.23
N ALA A 131 -11.89 1.62 16.71
CA ALA A 131 -12.92 2.36 17.42
C ALA A 131 -13.44 1.60 18.66
N PRO A 132 -13.97 2.30 19.68
CA PRO A 132 -14.55 1.66 20.86
C PRO A 132 -15.85 0.90 20.57
N THR A 133 -16.52 1.23 19.47
CA THR A 133 -17.74 0.56 19.00
C THR A 133 -17.59 0.15 17.55
N ALA A 134 -18.27 -0.94 17.15
CA ALA A 134 -18.23 -1.41 15.77
C ALA A 134 -18.79 -0.34 14.81
N GLY A 135 -17.97 0.08 13.85
CA GLY A 135 -18.34 1.11 12.87
C GLY A 135 -18.47 2.52 13.44
N GLY A 136 -18.01 2.76 14.68
CA GLY A 136 -17.97 4.09 15.29
C GLY A 136 -16.81 4.96 14.77
N ASP A 137 -16.65 6.12 15.38
CA ASP A 137 -15.56 7.05 15.06
C ASP A 137 -14.20 6.47 15.47
N ALA A 138 -13.18 6.73 14.66
CA ALA A 138 -11.82 6.33 14.94
C ALA A 138 -11.34 6.95 16.27
N ALA A 139 -10.86 6.11 17.18
CA ALA A 139 -10.23 6.53 18.43
C ALA A 139 -8.71 6.32 18.38
N TYR A 140 -8.26 5.31 17.64
CA TYR A 140 -6.84 5.03 17.45
C TYR A 140 -6.51 4.76 15.98
N GLU A 141 -5.31 5.18 15.61
CA GLU A 141 -4.67 4.95 14.32
C GLU A 141 -3.30 4.31 14.60
N ILE A 142 -3.04 3.17 13.97
CA ILE A 142 -1.80 2.43 14.12
C ILE A 142 -1.16 2.34 12.75
N MET A 143 -0.08 3.09 12.57
CA MET A 143 0.70 3.07 11.35
C MET A 143 1.97 2.24 11.52
N ILE A 144 2.31 1.48 10.48
CA ILE A 144 3.55 0.67 10.44
C ILE A 144 4.27 1.03 9.14
N TRP A 145 5.24 1.93 9.25
CA TRP A 145 5.97 2.50 8.12
C TRP A 145 7.14 1.60 7.73
N THR A 146 7.01 0.92 6.61
CA THR A 146 8.10 0.15 5.99
C THR A 146 9.16 1.06 5.37
N ALA A 147 8.83 2.32 5.09
CA ALA A 147 9.78 3.35 4.67
C ALA A 147 9.38 4.75 5.10
N ALA A 148 10.38 5.60 5.35
CA ALA A 148 10.27 7.05 5.50
C ALA A 148 11.24 7.70 4.52
N LEU A 149 10.72 8.34 3.48
CA LEU A 149 11.48 8.85 2.33
C LEU A 149 11.62 10.37 2.41
N GLY A 150 12.78 10.88 2.01
CA GLY A 150 12.99 12.32 1.81
C GLY A 150 12.81 13.19 3.07
N GLY A 151 12.86 12.60 4.27
CA GLY A 151 12.64 13.31 5.52
C GLY A 151 11.18 13.33 6.01
N ALA A 152 10.29 12.52 5.43
CA ALA A 152 8.97 12.29 5.98
C ALA A 152 9.05 11.84 7.44
N GLY A 153 8.18 12.39 8.29
CA GLY A 153 8.15 12.11 9.72
C GLY A 153 6.73 11.81 10.19
N PRO A 154 6.55 10.84 11.12
CA PRO A 154 5.24 10.49 11.63
C PRO A 154 4.69 11.55 12.57
N ILE A 155 3.39 11.45 12.87
CA ILE A 155 2.75 12.24 13.92
C ILE A 155 3.42 11.92 15.27
N SER A 156 3.94 12.96 15.92
CA SER A 156 4.61 12.85 17.21
C SER A 156 4.39 14.11 18.04
N GLU A 157 4.01 13.93 19.31
CA GLU A 157 3.91 15.04 20.28
C GLU A 157 5.26 15.69 20.59
N THR A 158 6.34 14.90 20.59
CA THR A 158 7.67 15.34 21.05
C THR A 158 8.67 15.49 19.91
N GLY A 159 8.34 15.01 18.71
CA GLY A 159 9.26 14.88 17.59
C GLY A 159 10.33 13.79 17.78
N LYS A 160 10.21 12.97 18.83
CA LYS A 160 11.15 11.87 19.16
C LYS A 160 10.39 10.56 19.34
N GLU A 161 11.11 9.46 19.19
CA GLU A 161 10.62 8.14 19.52
C GLU A 161 10.31 8.04 21.03
N VAL A 162 9.18 7.39 21.36
CA VAL A 162 8.77 7.09 22.74
C VAL A 162 9.28 5.71 23.19
N ASP A 163 9.61 4.82 22.25
CA ASP A 163 10.28 3.54 22.49
C ASP A 163 10.93 3.00 21.20
N THR A 164 11.75 1.95 21.31
CA THR A 164 12.38 1.24 20.19
C THR A 164 12.15 -0.28 20.26
N PRO A 165 10.91 -0.77 20.06
CA PRO A 165 10.60 -2.18 20.24
C PRO A 165 11.15 -3.08 19.14
N THR A 166 11.31 -4.36 19.45
CA THR A 166 11.55 -5.43 18.46
C THR A 166 10.26 -6.25 18.31
N ILE A 167 9.69 -6.26 17.11
CA ILE A 167 8.40 -6.90 16.77
C ILE A 167 8.62 -7.69 15.47
N GLY A 168 8.21 -8.96 15.41
CA GLY A 168 8.48 -9.82 14.27
C GLY A 168 9.96 -10.02 13.93
N GLY A 169 10.86 -9.83 14.90
CA GLY A 169 12.32 -9.86 14.68
C GLY A 169 12.91 -8.59 14.07
N GLN A 170 12.08 -7.56 13.80
CA GLN A 170 12.49 -6.26 13.27
C GLN A 170 12.47 -5.20 14.39
N GLN A 171 13.49 -4.35 14.44
CA GLN A 171 13.47 -3.18 15.32
C GLN A 171 12.65 -2.06 14.66
N TRP A 172 11.84 -1.37 15.46
CA TRP A 172 11.01 -0.24 15.06
C TRP A 172 11.28 0.95 15.96
N LYS A 173 11.15 2.18 15.43
CA LYS A 173 11.04 3.39 16.23
C LYS A 173 9.57 3.69 16.44
N LEU A 174 9.11 3.71 17.69
CA LEU A 174 7.72 4.02 17.99
C LEU A 174 7.56 5.51 18.26
N PHE A 175 6.66 6.16 17.55
CA PHE A 175 6.20 7.53 17.80
C PHE A 175 4.75 7.52 18.26
N LYS A 176 4.38 8.56 19.01
CA LYS A 176 3.02 8.75 19.50
C LYS A 176 2.62 10.21 19.40
N GLY A 177 1.41 10.46 18.94
CA GLY A 177 0.77 11.77 19.07
C GLY A 177 -0.73 11.70 18.82
N THR A 178 -1.32 12.85 18.50
CA THR A 178 -2.77 12.97 18.29
C THR A 178 -3.08 13.68 16.98
N ASN A 179 -4.07 13.16 16.25
CA ASN A 179 -4.67 13.81 15.09
C ASN A 179 -6.17 14.00 15.35
N ALA A 180 -6.58 15.24 15.62
CA ALA A 180 -7.92 15.55 16.12
C ALA A 180 -8.28 14.69 17.36
N ALA A 181 -9.33 13.86 17.27
CA ALA A 181 -9.78 12.98 18.35
C ALA A 181 -9.06 11.61 18.39
N THR A 182 -8.18 11.34 17.42
CA THR A 182 -7.52 10.04 17.24
C THR A 182 -6.12 10.05 17.88
N THR A 183 -5.82 9.03 18.68
CA THR A 183 -4.44 8.76 19.13
C THR A 183 -3.70 7.97 18.06
N VAL A 184 -2.56 8.47 17.61
CA VAL A 184 -1.76 7.86 16.54
C VAL A 184 -0.51 7.22 17.13
N PHE A 185 -0.31 5.95 16.81
CA PHE A 185 0.94 5.23 17.06
C PHE A 185 1.60 4.89 15.73
N SER A 186 2.83 5.35 15.52
CA SER A 186 3.55 5.08 14.27
C SER A 186 4.83 4.29 14.57
N PHE A 187 4.91 3.08 14.05
CA PHE A 187 6.11 2.24 14.09
C PHE A 187 6.90 2.46 12.80
N VAL A 188 8.06 3.09 12.89
CA VAL A 188 8.88 3.43 11.72
C VAL A 188 10.11 2.52 11.65
N ALA A 189 10.27 1.83 10.52
CA ALA A 189 11.46 1.04 10.27
C ALA A 189 12.71 1.95 10.21
N PRO A 190 13.82 1.60 10.88
CA PRO A 190 15.06 2.39 10.82
C PRO A 190 15.68 2.46 9.42
N THR A 191 15.36 1.49 8.57
CA THR A 191 15.81 1.34 7.19
C THR A 191 14.63 0.88 6.33
N GLU A 192 14.62 1.25 5.05
CA GLU A 192 13.55 0.84 4.13
C GLU A 192 13.40 -0.68 4.04
N LEU A 193 12.15 -1.15 4.09
CA LEU A 193 11.75 -2.54 3.97
C LEU A 193 10.85 -2.72 2.72
N GLN A 194 11.49 -2.83 1.55
CA GLN A 194 10.81 -3.01 0.26
C GLN A 194 10.19 -4.41 0.06
N ASP A 195 10.60 -5.38 0.87
CA ASP A 195 10.02 -6.73 0.95
C ASP A 195 9.80 -7.03 2.43
N TYR A 196 8.56 -6.86 2.89
CA TYR A 196 8.17 -7.07 4.29
C TYR A 196 7.17 -8.22 4.39
N SER A 197 7.35 -9.06 5.39
CA SER A 197 6.40 -10.11 5.77
C SER A 197 6.34 -10.21 7.28
N GLY A 198 5.14 -10.38 7.83
CA GLY A 198 4.98 -10.46 9.28
C GLY A 198 3.53 -10.64 9.73
N ASN A 199 3.34 -10.57 11.04
CA ASN A 199 2.05 -10.64 11.70
C ASN A 199 1.70 -9.29 12.35
N LEU A 200 0.76 -8.55 11.75
CA LEU A 200 0.36 -7.23 12.24
C LEU A 200 -0.26 -7.27 13.64
N ALA A 201 -0.81 -8.41 14.08
CA ALA A 201 -1.34 -8.58 15.44
C ALA A 201 -0.25 -8.39 16.52
N GLU A 202 1.03 -8.60 16.20
CA GLU A 202 2.12 -8.41 17.16
C GLU A 202 2.31 -6.95 17.59
N PHE A 203 2.00 -5.99 16.71
CA PHE A 203 2.02 -4.56 17.05
C PHE A 203 0.94 -4.24 18.08
N PHE A 204 -0.26 -4.79 17.92
CA PHE A 204 -1.34 -4.63 18.90
C PHE A 204 -1.03 -5.31 20.24
N ASN A 205 -0.36 -6.47 20.22
CA ASN A 205 0.11 -7.12 21.44
C ASN A 205 1.12 -6.24 22.21
N TYR A 206 2.06 -5.62 21.47
CA TYR A 206 2.98 -4.65 22.06
C TYR A 206 2.22 -3.44 22.63
N LEU A 207 1.32 -2.82 21.85
CA LEU A 207 0.57 -1.64 22.30
C LEU A 207 -0.30 -1.93 23.53
N THR A 208 -0.96 -3.09 23.57
CA THR A 208 -1.77 -3.52 24.71
C THR A 208 -0.92 -3.70 25.97
N SER A 209 0.28 -4.28 25.82
CA SER A 209 1.16 -4.58 26.96
C SER A 209 2.02 -3.41 27.44
N LYS A 210 2.34 -2.45 26.55
CA LYS A 210 3.31 -1.38 26.84
C LYS A 210 2.76 0.03 26.71
N GLN A 211 1.65 0.23 25.99
CA GLN A 211 1.11 1.55 25.66
C GLN A 211 -0.36 1.73 26.09
N SER A 212 -0.87 0.83 26.94
CA SER A 212 -2.24 0.85 27.48
C SER A 212 -3.33 0.89 26.39
N PHE A 213 -3.04 0.34 25.21
CA PHE A 213 -4.04 0.23 24.14
C PHE A 213 -5.16 -0.74 24.53
N PRO A 214 -6.44 -0.36 24.38
CA PRO A 214 -7.57 -1.22 24.72
C PRO A 214 -7.76 -2.34 23.69
N ALA A 215 -7.56 -3.60 24.10
CA ALA A 215 -7.70 -4.74 23.17
C ALA A 215 -9.16 -5.03 22.73
N ASP A 216 -10.15 -4.39 23.34
CA ASP A 216 -11.56 -4.51 22.99
C ASP A 216 -12.03 -3.53 21.90
N GLN A 217 -11.12 -2.70 21.35
CA GLN A 217 -11.38 -1.88 20.17
C GLN A 217 -11.78 -2.76 18.98
N TYR A 218 -12.67 -2.23 18.15
CA TYR A 218 -13.09 -2.80 16.88
C TYR A 218 -12.22 -2.26 15.75
N PHE A 219 -11.81 -3.13 14.83
CA PHE A 219 -11.17 -2.70 13.58
C PHE A 219 -12.18 -1.95 12.71
N LEU A 220 -11.75 -0.82 12.15
CA LEU A 220 -12.46 -0.09 11.11
C LEU A 220 -11.90 -0.42 9.73
N SER A 221 -10.58 -0.42 9.60
CA SER A 221 -9.86 -0.69 8.36
C SER A 221 -8.45 -1.19 8.63
N ILE A 222 -7.90 -1.93 7.65
CA ILE A 222 -6.48 -2.28 7.54
C ILE A 222 -6.05 -1.92 6.12
N GLY A 223 -5.34 -0.81 5.96
CA GLY A 223 -4.81 -0.31 4.69
C GLY A 223 -3.32 -0.57 4.55
N ALA A 224 -2.86 -0.70 3.31
CA ALA A 224 -1.44 -0.67 2.93
C ALA A 224 -1.25 0.22 1.70
N GLY A 225 -0.44 1.28 1.84
CA GLY A 225 -0.31 2.33 0.83
C GLY A 225 0.88 3.26 1.04
N THR A 226 0.80 4.48 0.49
CA THR A 226 1.84 5.50 0.61
C THR A 226 1.22 6.86 0.86
N GLU A 227 1.76 7.65 1.79
CA GLU A 227 1.35 9.05 1.98
C GLU A 227 2.37 10.01 1.35
N PRO A 228 2.11 10.57 0.16
CA PRO A 228 3.00 11.55 -0.44
C PRO A 228 2.80 12.95 0.17
N PHE A 229 3.91 13.61 0.50
CA PHE A 229 3.97 15.03 0.88
C PHE A 229 4.31 15.88 -0.36
N SER A 230 5.37 15.51 -1.07
CA SER A 230 5.86 16.18 -2.27
C SER A 230 6.78 15.28 -3.10
N GLY A 231 6.98 15.61 -4.37
CA GLY A 231 7.84 14.86 -5.30
C GLY A 231 7.27 14.86 -6.71
N GLN A 232 8.11 14.54 -7.69
CA GLN A 232 7.78 14.64 -9.12
C GLN A 232 8.01 13.32 -9.85
N ASN A 233 7.14 13.03 -10.83
CA ASN A 233 7.17 11.81 -11.65
C ASN A 233 7.28 10.53 -10.81
N ALA A 234 6.60 10.52 -9.67
CA ALA A 234 6.67 9.44 -8.71
C ALA A 234 5.82 8.26 -9.18
N VAL A 235 6.37 7.06 -9.04
CA VAL A 235 5.73 5.79 -9.35
C VAL A 235 5.96 4.86 -8.16
N PHE A 236 4.89 4.66 -7.39
CA PHE A 236 4.84 3.64 -6.35
C PHE A 236 4.27 2.36 -6.97
N THR A 237 4.96 1.23 -6.82
CA THR A 237 4.53 -0.05 -7.39
C THR A 237 4.55 -1.13 -6.32
N THR A 238 3.39 -1.70 -6.03
CA THR A 238 3.25 -2.92 -5.25
C THR A 238 3.22 -4.12 -6.21
N THR A 239 4.26 -4.95 -6.18
CA THR A 239 4.36 -6.13 -7.04
C THR A 239 3.67 -7.35 -6.44
N SER A 240 3.52 -7.39 -5.11
CA SER A 240 2.80 -8.42 -4.39
C SER A 240 2.28 -7.86 -3.07
N TYR A 241 1.02 -8.14 -2.74
CA TYR A 241 0.40 -7.80 -1.47
C TYR A 241 -0.60 -8.87 -1.08
N THR A 242 -0.44 -9.39 0.13
CA THR A 242 -1.37 -10.35 0.74
C THR A 242 -1.69 -9.93 2.17
N LEU A 243 -2.92 -10.23 2.60
CA LEU A 243 -3.38 -10.03 3.96
C LEU A 243 -4.39 -11.13 4.30
N SER A 244 -4.25 -11.77 5.47
CA SER A 244 -5.22 -12.74 5.98
C SER A 244 -5.35 -12.66 7.50
N TYR A 245 -6.56 -12.88 7.99
CA TYR A 245 -6.95 -12.85 9.41
C TYR A 245 -8.18 -13.73 9.67
#